data_AF-A0A482VCF9-F1
#
_entry.id   AF-A0A482VCF9-F1
#
_cell.length_a   1.000
_cell.length_b   1.000
_cell.length_c   1.000
_cell.angle_alpha   90.00
_cell.angle_beta   90.00
_cell.angle_gamma   90.00
#
_symmetry.space_group_name_H-M   'P 1'
#
loop_
_entity.id
_entity.type
_entity.pdbx_description
1 polymer ?
#
loop_
_entity_poly.entity_id
_entity_poly.type
_entity_poly.pdbx_seq_one_letter_code
_entity_poly.pdbx_strand_id
1 'polypeptide(L)'
;MESKWFLFPGQTVENTKISDRAHALHITKTAWGNITQHLDRKKRIQEAIERERAHKQALKEGSQAMTKEWKNSIENIRLRKDQERREHLGQKKEDKIQLFYKMREEQDAIRKEIVGKIRKQIFESTGHPKQLTSALVLSETLYERDRQKEFNAMIKQREKEIERQTADLVIESAEKERREDEEKKQKKLEEGKKVAQVLMEQIKENERIRKEEIRLHIEKETQDGINAAREEELLKQFEFEEKLKRKREIQREQRKQIRDEQLRQQHLKKENDEIEKATEFYSKAKKRIDCMMKIKEKEMRDERIANRLNAARKAAAEQVNREKIQEEITARAVAEREAVEKAKVEAKRASEAQAREDRIEDRKRYLERLEREKLVENEIKRWEMLNRIKTAEVMQEYDVQKRKDKWAKILQYRKELLEQM
;
A
#
# COMPACT_ATOMS: atom_id res chain seq x y z
N MET A 1 -123.17 -148.68 -93.16
CA MET A 1 -122.23 -148.72 -94.30
C MET A 1 -123.07 -148.84 -95.54
N GLU A 2 -122.94 -147.94 -96.50
CA GLU A 2 -123.61 -148.03 -97.80
C GLU A 2 -122.54 -148.30 -98.87
N SER A 3 -122.87 -149.13 -99.87
CA SER A 3 -122.02 -149.37 -101.03
C SER A 3 -122.49 -148.49 -102.19
N LYS A 4 -121.57 -147.71 -102.77
CA LYS A 4 -121.83 -146.89 -103.96
C LYS A 4 -120.80 -147.22 -105.03
N TRP A 5 -121.17 -146.96 -106.29
CA TRP A 5 -120.24 -147.04 -107.40
C TRP A 5 -119.29 -145.86 -107.36
N PHE A 6 -118.01 -146.15 -107.50
CA PHE A 6 -116.95 -145.17 -107.66
C PHE A 6 -116.80 -144.89 -109.15
N LEU A 7 -117.07 -143.64 -109.54
CA LEU A 7 -116.90 -143.15 -110.91
C LEU A 7 -115.75 -142.14 -110.91
N PHE A 8 -114.88 -142.23 -111.91
CA PHE A 8 -113.79 -141.25 -112.10
C PHE A 8 -114.35 -139.91 -112.64
N PRO A 9 -113.67 -138.77 -112.37
CA PRO A 9 -114.16 -137.46 -112.77
C PRO A 9 -114.34 -137.36 -114.30
N GLY A 10 -115.49 -136.84 -114.75
CA GLY A 10 -115.84 -136.73 -116.17
C GLY A 10 -116.56 -137.94 -116.77
N GLN A 11 -116.62 -139.07 -116.07
CA GLN A 11 -117.42 -140.23 -116.46
C GLN A 11 -118.82 -140.15 -115.84
N THR A 12 -119.83 -140.28 -116.68
CA THR A 12 -121.21 -140.49 -116.23
C THR A 12 -121.61 -141.95 -116.41
N VAL A 13 -122.61 -142.34 -115.64
CA VAL A 13 -123.22 -143.68 -115.68
C VAL A 13 -123.64 -144.02 -117.13
N GLU A 14 -124.17 -143.06 -117.88
CA GLU A 14 -124.69 -143.28 -119.24
C GLU A 14 -123.59 -143.46 -120.30
N ASN A 15 -122.43 -142.82 -120.14
CA ASN A 15 -121.31 -142.90 -121.08
C ASN A 15 -120.30 -144.02 -120.77
N THR A 16 -120.46 -144.74 -119.66
CA THR A 16 -119.57 -145.85 -119.28
C THR A 16 -120.32 -147.17 -119.20
N LYS A 17 -119.78 -148.18 -119.90
CA LYS A 17 -120.33 -149.54 -119.86
C LYS A 17 -120.24 -150.07 -118.42
N ILE A 18 -121.25 -150.85 -118.02
CA ILE A 18 -121.41 -151.34 -116.64
C ILE A 18 -120.21 -152.17 -116.16
N SER A 19 -119.49 -152.84 -117.07
CA SER A 19 -118.28 -153.63 -116.77
C SER A 19 -117.17 -152.83 -116.10
N ASP A 20 -117.13 -151.52 -116.34
CA ASP A 20 -115.99 -150.68 -115.95
C ASP A 20 -116.28 -149.90 -114.66
N ARG A 21 -117.39 -150.18 -113.96
CA ARG A 21 -117.77 -149.52 -112.69
C ARG A 21 -117.28 -150.31 -111.47
N ALA A 22 -116.55 -149.67 -110.55
CA ALA A 22 -116.03 -150.29 -109.30
C ALA A 22 -116.83 -149.89 -108.05
N HIS A 23 -116.97 -150.76 -107.05
CA HIS A 23 -117.70 -150.48 -105.79
C HIS A 23 -116.81 -149.92 -104.65
N ALA A 24 -117.35 -149.02 -103.82
CA ALA A 24 -116.70 -148.50 -102.60
C ALA A 24 -117.65 -148.50 -101.37
N LEU A 25 -117.09 -148.70 -100.17
CA LEU A 25 -117.80 -148.83 -98.88
C LEU A 25 -117.45 -147.66 -97.92
N HIS A 26 -118.45 -147.03 -97.29
CA HIS A 26 -118.27 -145.81 -96.46
C HIS A 26 -118.56 -146.01 -94.95
N ILE A 27 -117.69 -145.49 -94.06
CA ILE A 27 -117.76 -145.57 -92.57
C ILE A 27 -117.71 -144.16 -91.91
N THR A 28 -118.31 -143.98 -90.72
CA THR A 28 -118.38 -142.70 -89.97
C THR A 28 -117.25 -142.48 -88.96
N LYS A 29 -116.91 -141.20 -88.71
CA LYS A 29 -115.76 -140.75 -87.88
C LYS A 29 -115.88 -141.09 -86.39
N THR A 30 -117.09 -141.15 -85.84
CA THR A 30 -117.34 -141.46 -84.42
C THR A 30 -117.00 -142.92 -84.09
N ALA A 31 -117.38 -143.84 -84.98
CA ALA A 31 -117.04 -145.26 -84.85
C ALA A 31 -115.52 -145.48 -84.88
N TRP A 32 -114.80 -144.71 -85.70
CA TRP A 32 -113.34 -144.74 -85.74
C TRP A 32 -112.70 -144.24 -84.45
N GLY A 33 -113.19 -143.12 -83.89
CA GLY A 33 -112.65 -142.54 -82.65
C GLY A 33 -112.75 -143.45 -81.43
N ASN A 34 -113.86 -144.18 -81.28
CA ASN A 34 -114.06 -145.12 -80.18
C ASN A 34 -113.12 -146.33 -80.27
N ILE A 35 -112.80 -146.79 -81.48
CA ILE A 35 -111.84 -147.87 -81.69
C ILE A 35 -110.42 -147.40 -81.29
N THR A 36 -110.08 -146.13 -81.47
CA THR A 36 -108.70 -145.62 -81.25
C THR A 36 -108.39 -145.05 -79.86
N GLN A 37 -109.37 -144.87 -78.95
CA GLN A 37 -109.18 -144.16 -77.67
C GLN A 37 -108.09 -144.72 -76.73
N HIS A 38 -107.86 -146.04 -76.73
CA HIS A 38 -106.90 -146.69 -75.85
C HIS A 38 -105.44 -146.33 -76.19
N LEU A 39 -105.19 -145.80 -77.40
CA LEU A 39 -103.88 -145.36 -77.85
C LEU A 39 -103.42 -144.03 -77.20
N ASP A 40 -104.33 -143.27 -76.57
CA ASP A 40 -104.04 -141.92 -76.05
C ASP A 40 -103.64 -141.86 -74.55
N ARG A 41 -103.52 -142.99 -73.84
CA ARG A 41 -103.19 -143.02 -72.40
C ARG A 41 -101.86 -142.33 -72.04
N LYS A 42 -100.84 -142.46 -72.91
CA LYS A 42 -99.52 -141.82 -72.71
C LYS A 42 -99.61 -140.29 -72.74
N LYS A 43 -100.45 -139.73 -73.63
CA LYS A 43 -100.63 -138.28 -73.75
C LYS A 43 -101.17 -137.66 -72.46
N ARG A 44 -102.15 -138.30 -71.82
CA ARG A 44 -102.74 -137.81 -70.55
C ARG A 44 -101.74 -137.78 -69.39
N ILE A 45 -100.84 -138.76 -69.30
CA ILE A 45 -99.79 -138.77 -68.25
C ILE A 45 -98.81 -137.63 -68.48
N GLN A 46 -98.45 -137.38 -69.74
CA GLN A 46 -97.53 -136.30 -70.09
C GLN A 46 -98.13 -134.91 -69.82
N GLU A 47 -99.41 -134.71 -70.13
CA GLU A 47 -100.14 -133.49 -69.78
C GLU A 47 -100.20 -133.23 -68.26
N ALA A 48 -100.26 -134.27 -67.44
CA ALA A 48 -100.23 -134.13 -65.98
C ALA A 48 -98.84 -133.71 -65.46
N ILE A 49 -97.77 -134.30 -66.01
CA ILE A 49 -96.39 -133.93 -65.69
C ILE A 49 -96.10 -132.47 -66.11
N GLU A 50 -96.58 -132.06 -67.28
CA GLU A 50 -96.43 -130.70 -67.78
C GLU A 50 -97.15 -129.67 -66.90
N ARG A 51 -98.36 -129.98 -66.42
CA ARG A 51 -99.08 -129.14 -65.45
C ARG A 51 -98.33 -128.98 -64.12
N GLU A 52 -97.78 -130.06 -63.58
CA GLU A 52 -96.94 -130.03 -62.37
C GLU A 52 -95.68 -129.17 -62.56
N ARG A 53 -95.01 -129.30 -63.71
CA ARG A 53 -93.82 -128.49 -64.04
C ARG A 53 -94.16 -127.01 -64.17
N ALA A 54 -95.26 -126.69 -64.86
CA ALA A 54 -95.73 -125.32 -65.01
C ALA A 54 -96.06 -124.69 -63.65
N HIS A 55 -96.71 -125.44 -62.74
CA HIS A 55 -97.01 -124.98 -61.39
C HIS A 55 -95.73 -124.70 -60.57
N LYS A 56 -94.72 -125.58 -60.65
CA LYS A 56 -93.42 -125.36 -59.97
C LYS A 56 -92.64 -124.17 -60.55
N GLN A 57 -92.71 -123.95 -61.86
CA GLN A 57 -92.11 -122.78 -62.49
C GLN A 57 -92.80 -121.49 -62.06
N ALA A 58 -94.13 -121.45 -62.06
CA ALA A 58 -94.89 -120.29 -61.59
C ALA A 58 -94.57 -119.94 -60.12
N LEU A 59 -94.44 -120.93 -59.24
CA LEU A 59 -94.02 -120.71 -57.85
C LEU A 59 -92.58 -120.16 -57.75
N LYS A 60 -91.66 -120.66 -58.58
CA LYS A 60 -90.28 -120.18 -58.62
C LYS A 60 -90.20 -118.73 -59.11
N GLU A 61 -90.95 -118.39 -60.16
CA GLU A 61 -91.03 -117.03 -60.70
C GLU A 61 -91.67 -116.07 -59.70
N GLY A 62 -92.75 -116.48 -59.04
CA GLY A 62 -93.39 -115.70 -57.97
C GLY A 62 -92.43 -115.46 -56.79
N SER A 63 -91.68 -116.48 -56.38
CA SER A 63 -90.66 -116.34 -55.34
C SER A 63 -89.54 -115.38 -55.77
N GLN A 64 -89.05 -115.47 -57.01
CA GLN A 64 -88.03 -114.56 -57.54
C GLN A 64 -88.52 -113.12 -57.63
N ALA A 65 -89.76 -112.90 -58.09
CA ALA A 65 -90.37 -111.58 -58.16
C ALA A 65 -90.44 -110.93 -56.76
N MET A 66 -90.87 -111.68 -55.75
CA MET A 66 -90.90 -111.18 -54.37
C MET A 66 -89.49 -110.85 -53.84
N THR A 67 -88.49 -111.70 -54.09
CA THR A 67 -87.11 -111.44 -53.62
C THR A 67 -86.46 -110.21 -54.26
N LYS A 68 -86.88 -109.82 -55.47
CA LYS A 68 -86.41 -108.58 -56.13
C LYS A 68 -86.88 -107.33 -55.39
N GLU A 69 -88.07 -107.38 -54.81
CA GLU A 69 -88.65 -106.25 -54.04
C GLU A 69 -88.12 -106.18 -52.61
N TRP A 70 -87.46 -107.24 -52.12
CA TRP A 70 -86.88 -107.26 -50.79
C TRP A 70 -85.70 -106.30 -50.70
N LYS A 71 -85.91 -105.21 -49.96
CA LYS A 71 -84.90 -104.16 -49.74
C LYS A 71 -83.61 -104.69 -49.09
N ASN A 72 -83.71 -105.80 -48.34
CA ASN A 72 -82.59 -106.42 -47.64
C ASN A 72 -81.86 -107.51 -48.46
N SER A 73 -82.26 -107.73 -49.72
CA SER A 73 -81.48 -108.58 -50.62
C SER A 73 -80.08 -107.99 -50.84
N ILE A 74 -79.07 -108.87 -50.91
CA ILE A 74 -77.67 -108.47 -51.11
C ILE A 74 -77.51 -107.63 -52.39
N GLU A 75 -78.27 -107.95 -53.44
CA GLU A 75 -78.24 -107.21 -54.72
C GLU A 75 -78.74 -105.77 -54.55
N ASN A 76 -79.87 -105.58 -53.85
CA ASN A 76 -80.43 -104.26 -53.58
C ASN A 76 -79.55 -103.43 -52.63
N ILE A 77 -78.91 -104.07 -51.64
CA ILE A 77 -77.95 -103.39 -50.75
C ILE A 77 -76.73 -102.92 -51.54
N ARG A 78 -76.20 -103.73 -52.46
CA ARG A 78 -75.08 -103.35 -53.32
C ARG A 78 -75.46 -102.19 -54.24
N LEU A 79 -76.63 -102.29 -54.89
CA LEU A 79 -77.15 -101.23 -55.75
C LEU A 79 -77.31 -99.91 -55.00
N ARG A 80 -77.86 -99.95 -53.77
CA ARG A 80 -78.02 -98.76 -52.92
C ARG A 80 -76.66 -98.17 -52.54
N LYS A 81 -75.70 -98.98 -52.11
CA LYS A 81 -74.34 -98.51 -51.79
C LYS A 81 -73.62 -97.93 -53.02
N ASP A 82 -73.86 -98.47 -54.20
CA ASP A 82 -73.30 -97.92 -55.45
C ASP A 82 -73.94 -96.58 -55.82
N GLN A 83 -75.25 -96.43 -55.62
CA GLN A 83 -75.96 -95.16 -55.78
C GLN A 83 -75.45 -94.12 -54.77
N GLU A 84 -75.38 -94.45 -53.48
CA GLU A 84 -74.84 -93.57 -52.42
C GLU A 84 -73.39 -93.13 -52.75
N ARG A 85 -72.55 -94.05 -53.24
CA ARG A 85 -71.17 -93.73 -53.67
C ARG A 85 -71.15 -92.78 -54.87
N ARG A 86 -72.03 -92.97 -55.86
CA ARG A 86 -72.13 -92.10 -57.03
C ARG A 86 -72.65 -90.71 -56.65
N GLU A 87 -73.66 -90.64 -55.79
CA GLU A 87 -74.21 -89.39 -55.26
C GLU A 87 -73.15 -88.61 -54.50
N HIS A 88 -72.46 -89.25 -53.57
CA HIS A 88 -71.38 -88.61 -52.81
C HIS A 88 -70.22 -88.16 -53.70
N LEU A 89 -69.88 -88.92 -54.75
CA LEU A 89 -68.85 -88.53 -55.70
C LEU A 89 -69.31 -87.39 -56.62
N GLY A 90 -70.60 -87.32 -56.92
CA GLY A 90 -71.26 -86.19 -57.60
C GLY A 90 -71.22 -84.93 -56.76
N GLN A 91 -71.68 -85.00 -55.50
CA GLN A 91 -71.64 -83.91 -54.53
C GLN A 91 -70.22 -83.36 -54.37
N LYS A 92 -69.21 -84.22 -54.17
CA LYS A 92 -67.81 -83.78 -54.08
C LYS A 92 -67.29 -83.08 -55.33
N LYS A 93 -67.80 -83.41 -56.51
CA LYS A 93 -67.45 -82.71 -57.75
C LYS A 93 -68.14 -81.37 -57.84
N GLU A 94 -69.42 -81.31 -57.49
CA GLU A 94 -70.19 -80.06 -57.43
C GLU A 94 -69.61 -79.09 -56.41
N ASP A 95 -69.28 -79.53 -55.20
CA ASP A 95 -68.65 -78.72 -54.16
C ASP A 95 -67.31 -78.12 -54.62
N LYS A 96 -66.48 -78.92 -55.32
CA LYS A 96 -65.22 -78.44 -55.90
C LYS A 96 -65.45 -77.38 -56.96
N ILE A 97 -66.45 -77.56 -57.81
CA ILE A 97 -66.81 -76.60 -58.85
C ILE A 97 -67.34 -75.29 -58.22
N GLN A 98 -68.22 -75.39 -57.22
CA GLN A 98 -68.73 -74.23 -56.50
C GLN A 98 -67.62 -73.47 -55.78
N LEU A 99 -66.71 -74.17 -55.10
CA LEU A 99 -65.56 -73.55 -54.44
C LEU A 99 -64.66 -72.84 -55.45
N PHE A 100 -64.41 -73.44 -56.61
CA PHE A 100 -63.64 -72.81 -57.69
C PHE A 100 -64.29 -71.51 -58.17
N TYR A 101 -65.61 -71.50 -58.39
CA TYR A 101 -66.32 -70.29 -58.80
C TYR A 101 -66.29 -69.20 -57.72
N LYS A 102 -66.51 -69.56 -56.44
CA LYS A 102 -66.42 -68.62 -55.33
C LYS A 102 -65.02 -67.98 -55.22
N MET A 103 -63.97 -68.79 -55.26
CA MET A 103 -62.60 -68.27 -55.25
C MET A 103 -62.31 -67.36 -56.45
N ARG A 104 -62.87 -67.68 -57.62
CA ARG A 104 -62.72 -66.84 -58.81
C ARG A 104 -63.44 -65.50 -58.66
N GLU A 105 -64.65 -65.50 -58.12
CA GLU A 105 -65.41 -64.28 -57.82
C GLU A 105 -64.66 -63.39 -56.81
N GLU A 106 -64.12 -63.97 -55.75
CA GLU A 106 -63.31 -63.26 -54.76
C GLU A 106 -62.04 -62.65 -55.38
N GLN A 107 -61.32 -63.42 -56.20
CA GLN A 107 -60.14 -62.92 -56.91
C GLN A 107 -60.47 -61.79 -57.89
N ASP A 108 -61.59 -61.90 -58.61
CA ASP A 108 -62.03 -60.85 -59.53
C ASP A 108 -62.49 -59.59 -58.77
N ALA A 109 -63.10 -59.73 -57.60
CA ALA A 109 -63.44 -58.60 -56.73
C ALA A 109 -62.18 -57.87 -56.25
N ILE A 110 -61.19 -58.61 -55.74
CA ILE A 110 -59.90 -58.05 -55.29
C ILE A 110 -59.19 -57.35 -56.46
N ARG A 111 -59.17 -57.97 -57.65
CA ARG A 111 -58.59 -57.34 -58.85
C ARG A 111 -59.28 -56.04 -59.21
N LYS A 112 -60.62 -56.00 -59.18
CA LYS A 112 -61.38 -54.77 -59.45
C LYS A 112 -61.07 -53.67 -58.44
N GLU A 113 -60.93 -54.00 -57.16
CA GLU A 113 -60.55 -53.02 -56.13
C GLU A 113 -59.15 -52.46 -56.36
N ILE A 114 -58.17 -53.33 -56.64
CA ILE A 114 -56.79 -52.92 -56.90
C ILE A 114 -56.73 -52.01 -58.13
N VAL A 115 -57.37 -52.40 -59.23
CA VAL A 115 -57.46 -51.59 -60.44
C VAL A 115 -58.17 -50.26 -60.16
N GLY A 116 -59.23 -50.27 -59.35
CA GLY A 116 -59.94 -49.07 -58.93
C GLY A 116 -59.04 -48.10 -58.15
N LYS A 117 -58.27 -48.60 -57.19
CA LYS A 117 -57.30 -47.80 -56.41
C LYS A 117 -56.23 -47.20 -57.31
N ILE A 118 -55.64 -48.01 -58.20
CA ILE A 118 -54.60 -47.55 -59.14
C ILE A 118 -55.17 -46.49 -60.08
N ARG A 119 -56.37 -46.68 -60.63
CA ARG A 119 -57.03 -45.68 -61.49
C ARG A 119 -57.26 -44.36 -60.75
N LYS A 120 -57.72 -44.40 -59.51
CA LYS A 120 -57.89 -43.19 -58.67
C LYS A 120 -56.55 -42.47 -58.46
N GLN A 121 -55.51 -43.21 -58.09
CA GLN A 121 -54.18 -42.64 -57.88
C GLN A 121 -53.60 -42.02 -59.15
N ILE A 122 -53.77 -42.68 -60.31
CA ILE A 122 -53.36 -42.11 -61.61
C ILE A 122 -54.16 -40.84 -61.90
N PHE A 123 -55.47 -40.85 -61.68
CA PHE A 123 -56.31 -39.68 -61.88
C PHE A 123 -55.90 -38.50 -61.01
N GLU A 124 -55.68 -38.73 -59.70
CA GLU A 124 -55.24 -37.69 -58.75
C GLU A 124 -53.83 -37.16 -59.08
N SER A 125 -52.95 -38.00 -59.60
CA SER A 125 -51.55 -37.63 -59.87
C SER A 125 -51.30 -37.03 -61.26
N THR A 126 -52.25 -37.09 -62.18
CA THR A 126 -52.05 -36.66 -63.58
C THR A 126 -53.02 -35.57 -64.01
N GLY A 127 -52.53 -34.60 -64.80
CA GLY A 127 -53.36 -33.57 -65.43
C GLY A 127 -53.99 -32.57 -64.45
N HIS A 128 -55.29 -32.29 -64.66
CA HIS A 128 -56.05 -31.25 -63.96
C HIS A 128 -56.32 -31.54 -62.48
N PRO A 129 -56.66 -32.77 -62.03
CA PRO A 129 -56.85 -33.06 -60.61
C PRO A 129 -55.62 -32.74 -59.77
N LYS A 130 -54.42 -33.10 -60.22
CA LYS A 130 -53.17 -32.73 -59.53
C LYS A 130 -53.01 -31.21 -59.40
N GLN A 131 -53.32 -30.47 -60.47
CA GLN A 131 -53.27 -29.01 -60.44
C GLN A 131 -54.30 -28.44 -59.45
N LEU A 132 -55.50 -29.02 -59.40
CA LEU A 132 -56.53 -28.63 -58.44
C LEU A 132 -56.09 -28.91 -56.99
N THR A 133 -55.52 -30.10 -56.72
CA THR A 133 -54.97 -30.41 -55.39
C THR A 133 -53.85 -29.45 -55.02
N SER A 134 -52.95 -29.13 -55.97
CA SER A 134 -51.88 -28.15 -55.75
C SER A 134 -52.44 -26.74 -55.49
N ALA A 135 -53.49 -26.35 -56.19
CA ALA A 135 -54.15 -25.06 -56.00
C ALA A 135 -54.88 -25.00 -54.64
N LEU A 136 -55.50 -26.10 -54.21
CA LEU A 136 -56.11 -26.23 -52.89
C LEU A 136 -55.06 -26.04 -51.80
N VAL A 137 -53.94 -26.78 -51.87
CA VAL A 137 -52.82 -26.64 -50.93
C VAL A 137 -52.32 -25.19 -50.91
N LEU A 138 -52.15 -24.57 -52.08
CA LEU A 138 -51.73 -23.18 -52.15
C LEU A 138 -52.76 -22.25 -51.46
N SER A 139 -54.05 -22.44 -51.69
CA SER A 139 -55.10 -21.63 -51.06
C SER A 139 -55.10 -21.74 -49.54
N GLU A 140 -54.89 -22.94 -48.99
CA GLU A 140 -54.76 -23.17 -47.56
C GLU A 140 -53.51 -22.49 -47.01
N THR A 141 -52.36 -22.62 -47.67
CA THR A 141 -51.12 -21.97 -47.23
C THR A 141 -51.24 -20.43 -47.25
N LEU A 142 -51.95 -19.86 -48.23
CA LEU A 142 -52.21 -18.42 -48.28
C LEU A 142 -53.14 -17.98 -47.14
N TYR A 143 -54.19 -18.75 -46.87
CA TYR A 143 -55.08 -18.49 -45.74
C TYR A 143 -54.32 -18.50 -44.41
N GLU A 144 -53.50 -19.52 -44.17
CA GLU A 144 -52.65 -19.62 -42.97
C GLU A 144 -51.66 -18.45 -42.88
N ARG A 145 -51.05 -18.06 -43.99
CA ARG A 145 -50.12 -16.92 -44.07
C ARG A 145 -50.81 -15.63 -43.63
N ASP A 146 -52.04 -15.40 -44.04
CA ASP A 146 -52.79 -14.19 -43.66
C ASP A 146 -53.17 -14.22 -42.17
N ARG A 147 -53.55 -15.37 -41.62
CA ARG A 147 -53.73 -15.54 -40.17
C ARG A 147 -52.45 -15.27 -39.37
N GLN A 148 -51.30 -15.71 -39.87
CA GLN A 148 -50.01 -15.40 -39.26
C GLN A 148 -49.71 -13.89 -39.29
N LYS A 149 -50.06 -13.19 -40.38
CA LYS A 149 -49.89 -11.72 -40.46
C LYS A 149 -50.78 -11.02 -39.44
N GLU A 150 -52.05 -11.41 -39.33
CA GLU A 150 -52.99 -10.87 -38.33
C GLU A 150 -52.45 -11.07 -36.91
N PHE A 151 -51.97 -12.28 -36.61
CA PHE A 151 -51.40 -12.61 -35.31
C PHE A 151 -50.13 -11.80 -35.00
N ASN A 152 -49.22 -11.67 -35.97
CA ASN A 152 -48.02 -10.85 -35.81
C ASN A 152 -48.35 -9.36 -35.63
N ALA A 153 -49.41 -8.85 -36.27
CA ALA A 153 -49.88 -7.49 -36.05
C ALA A 153 -50.39 -7.30 -34.61
N MET A 154 -51.12 -8.27 -34.06
CA MET A 154 -51.56 -8.27 -32.66
C MET A 154 -50.38 -8.29 -31.68
N ILE A 155 -49.36 -9.12 -31.94
CA ILE A 155 -48.13 -9.15 -31.13
C ILE A 155 -47.46 -7.78 -31.12
N LYS A 156 -47.26 -7.17 -32.29
CA LYS A 156 -46.62 -5.84 -32.38
C LYS A 156 -47.41 -4.74 -31.67
N GLN A 157 -48.75 -4.80 -31.71
CA GLN A 157 -49.58 -3.86 -30.96
C GLN A 157 -49.38 -4.04 -29.46
N ARG A 158 -49.36 -5.30 -29.00
CA ARG A 158 -49.13 -5.62 -27.59
C ARG A 158 -47.74 -5.22 -27.11
N GLU A 159 -46.70 -5.42 -27.91
CA GLU A 159 -45.34 -4.98 -27.61
C GLU A 159 -45.29 -3.46 -27.44
N LYS A 160 -45.92 -2.70 -28.33
CA LYS A 160 -46.01 -1.23 -28.19
C LYS A 160 -46.76 -0.79 -26.93
N GLU A 161 -47.80 -1.50 -26.52
CA GLU A 161 -48.48 -1.23 -25.26
C GLU A 161 -47.57 -1.45 -24.06
N ILE A 162 -46.83 -2.55 -24.05
CA ILE A 162 -45.86 -2.87 -22.99
C ILE A 162 -44.75 -1.83 -22.95
N GLU A 163 -44.20 -1.44 -24.11
CA GLU A 163 -43.18 -0.39 -24.21
C GLU A 163 -43.70 0.93 -23.62
N ARG A 164 -44.94 1.33 -23.94
CA ARG A 164 -45.56 2.53 -23.34
C ARG A 164 -45.69 2.42 -21.83
N GLN A 165 -46.22 1.30 -21.33
CA GLN A 165 -46.33 1.07 -19.88
C GLN A 165 -44.96 1.14 -19.19
N THR A 166 -43.93 0.57 -19.80
CA THR A 166 -42.58 0.63 -19.24
C THR A 166 -42.01 2.05 -19.26
N ALA A 167 -42.25 2.82 -20.33
CA ALA A 167 -41.83 4.21 -20.41
C ALA A 167 -42.54 5.07 -19.36
N ASP A 168 -43.84 4.87 -19.15
CA ASP A 168 -44.63 5.57 -18.13
C ASP A 168 -44.08 5.25 -16.72
N LEU A 169 -43.78 3.99 -16.42
CA LEU A 169 -43.15 3.59 -15.16
C LEU A 169 -41.77 4.24 -14.95
N VAL A 170 -40.97 4.35 -16.01
CA VAL A 170 -39.66 5.02 -15.95
C VAL A 170 -39.84 6.51 -15.65
N ILE A 171 -40.78 7.18 -16.32
CA ILE A 171 -41.11 8.58 -16.06
C ILE A 171 -41.56 8.76 -14.61
N GLU A 172 -42.51 7.95 -14.13
CA GLU A 172 -42.98 8.00 -12.74
C GLU A 172 -41.83 7.78 -11.73
N SER A 173 -40.92 6.85 -12.01
CA SER A 173 -39.77 6.59 -11.15
C SER A 173 -38.81 7.80 -11.10
N ALA A 174 -38.56 8.43 -12.25
CA ALA A 174 -37.73 9.62 -12.33
C ALA A 174 -38.38 10.83 -11.64
N GLU A 175 -39.70 10.98 -11.72
CA GLU A 175 -40.44 12.00 -10.98
C GLU A 175 -40.36 11.78 -9.46
N LYS A 176 -40.48 10.54 -9.00
CA LYS A 176 -40.32 10.20 -7.57
C LYS A 176 -38.92 10.52 -7.08
N GLU A 177 -37.88 10.13 -7.82
CA GLU A 177 -36.48 10.44 -7.49
C GLU A 177 -36.25 11.95 -7.40
N ARG A 178 -36.76 12.73 -8.36
CA ARG A 178 -36.70 14.20 -8.31
C ARG A 178 -37.35 14.77 -7.05
N ARG A 179 -38.54 14.29 -6.67
CA ARG A 179 -39.22 14.73 -5.44
C ARG A 179 -38.40 14.39 -4.20
N GLU A 180 -37.86 13.18 -4.12
CA GLU A 180 -37.00 12.78 -2.99
C GLU A 180 -35.74 13.65 -2.89
N ASP A 181 -35.13 14.01 -4.02
CA ASP A 181 -33.96 14.88 -4.04
C ASP A 181 -34.29 16.32 -3.65
N GLU A 182 -35.45 16.83 -4.04
CA GLU A 182 -35.96 18.13 -3.58
C GLU A 182 -36.20 18.12 -2.07
N GLU A 183 -36.83 17.07 -1.53
CA GLU A 183 -37.01 16.91 -0.08
C GLU A 183 -35.67 16.83 0.67
N LYS A 184 -34.70 16.06 0.16
CA LYS A 184 -33.35 15.98 0.75
C LYS A 184 -32.66 17.35 0.75
N LYS A 185 -32.78 18.12 -0.34
CA LYS A 185 -32.24 19.48 -0.42
C LYS A 185 -32.90 20.40 0.60
N GLN A 186 -34.22 20.33 0.75
CA GLN A 186 -34.95 21.12 1.75
C GLN A 186 -34.51 20.76 3.17
N LYS A 187 -34.42 19.47 3.51
CA LYS A 187 -33.91 19.00 4.82
C LYS A 187 -32.51 19.51 5.11
N LYS A 188 -31.58 19.41 4.15
CA LYS A 188 -30.21 19.96 4.29
C LYS A 188 -30.21 21.47 4.52
N LEU A 189 -31.10 22.21 3.86
CA LEU A 189 -31.23 23.64 4.03
C LEU A 189 -31.77 24.01 5.42
N GLU A 190 -32.74 23.25 5.93
CA GLU A 190 -33.24 23.41 7.31
C GLU A 190 -32.18 23.09 8.36
N GLU A 191 -31.43 21.99 8.19
CA GLU A 191 -30.29 21.64 9.04
C GLU A 191 -29.23 22.74 9.01
N GLY A 192 -28.89 23.24 7.82
CA GLY A 192 -27.97 24.37 7.66
C GLY A 192 -28.43 25.64 8.40
N LYS A 193 -29.74 25.94 8.36
CA LYS A 193 -30.32 27.05 9.14
C LYS A 193 -30.20 26.84 10.64
N LYS A 194 -30.48 25.62 11.14
CA LYS A 194 -30.34 25.28 12.57
C LYS A 194 -28.90 25.42 13.03
N VAL A 195 -27.94 24.89 12.26
CA VAL A 195 -26.51 25.03 12.56
C VAL A 195 -26.09 26.50 12.56
N ALA A 196 -26.54 27.30 11.60
CA ALA A 196 -26.25 28.72 11.56
C ALA A 196 -26.80 29.47 12.78
N GLN A 197 -28.01 29.12 13.26
CA GLN A 197 -28.57 29.69 14.49
C GLN A 197 -27.71 29.35 15.71
N VAL A 198 -27.33 28.08 15.87
CA VAL A 198 -26.46 27.65 16.99
C VAL A 198 -25.11 28.36 16.95
N LEU A 199 -24.49 28.50 15.78
CA LEU A 199 -23.23 29.22 15.63
C LEU A 199 -23.37 30.70 15.99
N MET A 200 -24.48 31.34 15.60
CA MET A 200 -24.75 32.74 15.97
C MET A 200 -24.94 32.91 17.48
N GLU A 201 -25.57 31.94 18.16
CA GLU A 201 -25.68 31.93 19.62
C GLU A 201 -24.32 31.77 20.29
N GLN A 202 -23.48 30.85 19.79
CA GLN A 202 -22.11 30.67 20.28
C GLN A 202 -21.24 31.92 20.11
N ILE A 203 -21.36 32.63 18.97
CA ILE A 203 -20.64 33.89 18.75
C ILE A 203 -21.07 34.93 19.78
N LYS A 204 -22.38 35.09 20.01
CA LYS A 204 -22.89 36.05 21.00
C LYS A 204 -22.42 35.72 22.42
N GLU A 205 -22.39 34.43 22.76
CA GLU A 205 -21.91 34.00 24.08
C GLU A 205 -20.41 34.24 24.26
N ASN A 206 -19.60 33.91 23.25
CA ASN A 206 -18.17 34.20 23.26
C ASN A 206 -17.87 35.70 23.36
N GLU A 207 -18.66 36.55 22.70
CA GLU A 207 -18.55 38.00 22.83
C GLU A 207 -18.88 38.50 24.24
N ARG A 208 -19.85 37.88 24.93
CA ARG A 208 -20.17 38.21 26.33
C ARG A 208 -19.02 37.84 27.26
N ILE A 209 -18.53 36.60 27.15
CA ILE A 209 -17.39 36.11 27.94
C ILE A 209 -16.18 37.04 27.76
N ARG A 210 -15.83 37.38 26.50
CA ARG A 210 -14.71 38.31 26.24
C ARG A 210 -14.90 39.68 26.88
N LYS A 211 -16.12 40.23 26.87
CA LYS A 211 -16.40 41.52 27.52
C LYS A 211 -16.25 41.44 29.04
N GLU A 212 -16.65 40.32 29.64
CA GLU A 212 -16.48 40.07 31.07
C GLU A 212 -15.01 39.91 31.44
N GLU A 213 -14.24 39.15 30.65
CA GLU A 213 -12.78 39.00 30.83
C GLU A 213 -12.06 40.34 30.75
N ILE A 214 -12.40 41.19 29.78
CA ILE A 214 -11.82 42.53 29.64
C ILE A 214 -12.15 43.38 30.88
N ARG A 215 -13.40 43.35 31.37
CA ARG A 215 -13.79 44.08 32.58
C ARG A 215 -13.01 43.62 33.80
N LEU A 216 -12.93 42.31 34.03
CA LEU A 216 -12.17 41.73 35.14
C LEU A 216 -10.67 42.08 35.03
N HIS A 217 -10.12 42.13 33.83
CA HIS A 217 -8.74 42.51 33.62
C HIS A 217 -8.50 43.99 33.97
N ILE A 218 -9.37 44.89 33.53
CA ILE A 218 -9.32 46.32 33.88
C ILE A 218 -9.44 46.49 35.41
N GLU A 219 -10.38 45.78 36.06
CA GLU A 219 -10.54 45.84 37.51
C GLU A 219 -9.25 45.40 38.24
N LYS A 220 -8.61 44.31 37.79
CA LYS A 220 -7.32 43.88 38.35
C LYS A 220 -6.22 44.92 38.15
N GLU A 221 -6.08 45.47 36.95
CA GLU A 221 -5.07 46.51 36.66
C GLU A 221 -5.28 47.76 37.52
N THR A 222 -6.53 48.17 37.75
CA THR A 222 -6.83 49.30 38.64
C THR A 222 -6.48 49.00 40.09
N GLN A 223 -6.74 47.78 40.57
CA GLN A 223 -6.34 47.36 41.92
C GLN A 223 -4.82 47.31 42.08
N ASP A 224 -4.11 46.76 41.08
CA ASP A 224 -2.64 46.72 41.07
C ASP A 224 -2.05 48.12 41.03
N GLY A 225 -2.63 49.05 40.24
CA GLY A 225 -2.25 50.45 40.23
C GLY A 225 -2.44 51.16 41.58
N ILE A 226 -3.55 50.89 42.29
CA ILE A 226 -3.79 51.40 43.64
C ILE A 226 -2.75 50.86 44.63
N ASN A 227 -2.42 49.57 44.54
CA ASN A 227 -1.41 48.96 45.41
C ASN A 227 -0.01 49.52 45.16
N ALA A 228 0.38 49.66 43.88
CA ALA A 228 1.66 50.27 43.51
C ALA A 228 1.78 51.72 44.02
N ALA A 229 0.71 52.51 43.95
CA ALA A 229 0.70 53.88 44.49
C ALA A 229 0.90 53.89 46.02
N ARG A 230 0.27 52.97 46.76
CA ARG A 230 0.47 52.82 48.21
C ARG A 230 1.91 52.44 48.56
N GLU A 231 2.50 51.53 47.80
CA GLU A 231 3.91 51.13 47.99
C GLU A 231 4.86 52.31 47.74
N GLU A 232 4.59 53.12 46.70
CA GLU A 232 5.36 54.32 46.41
C GLU A 232 5.27 55.36 47.55
N GLU A 233 4.08 55.56 48.12
CA GLU A 233 3.89 56.44 49.28
C GLU A 233 4.66 55.95 50.51
N LEU A 234 4.64 54.65 50.79
CA LEU A 234 5.40 54.04 51.88
C LEU A 234 6.92 54.18 51.67
N LEU A 235 7.41 53.97 50.45
CA LEU A 235 8.81 54.18 50.10
C LEU A 235 9.23 55.63 50.29
N LYS A 236 8.42 56.59 49.87
CA LYS A 236 8.69 58.03 50.08
C LYS A 236 8.78 58.38 51.57
N GLN A 237 7.90 57.81 52.40
CA GLN A 237 7.95 57.98 53.85
C GLN A 237 9.25 57.41 54.43
N PHE A 238 9.64 56.20 54.02
CA PHE A 238 10.88 55.55 54.45
C PHE A 238 12.13 56.35 54.02
N GLU A 239 12.19 56.82 52.77
CA GLU A 239 13.28 57.66 52.28
C GLU A 239 13.38 58.99 53.05
N PHE A 240 12.24 59.59 53.40
CA PHE A 240 12.21 60.82 54.20
C PHE A 240 12.79 60.57 55.59
N GLU A 241 12.40 59.47 56.24
CA GLU A 241 12.95 59.07 57.55
C GLU A 241 14.45 58.78 57.49
N GLU A 242 14.93 58.08 56.47
CA GLU A 242 16.36 57.87 56.24
C GLU A 242 17.12 59.18 56.05
N LYS A 243 16.62 60.10 55.21
CA LYS A 243 17.22 61.42 55.02
C LYS A 243 17.31 62.18 56.35
N LEU A 244 16.29 62.07 57.19
CA LEU A 244 16.26 62.68 58.52
C LEU A 244 17.29 62.07 59.48
N LYS A 245 17.46 60.73 59.46
CA LYS A 245 18.51 60.03 60.20
C LYS A 245 19.90 60.47 59.76
N ARG A 246 20.19 60.46 58.45
CA ARG A 246 21.48 60.91 57.89
C ARG A 246 21.78 62.36 58.26
N LYS A 247 20.78 63.25 58.17
CA LYS A 247 20.95 64.66 58.59
C LYS A 247 21.30 64.79 60.07
N ARG A 248 20.70 63.98 60.96
CA ARG A 248 21.03 63.95 62.39
C ARG A 248 22.45 63.43 62.65
N GLU A 249 22.91 62.44 61.88
CA GLU A 249 24.28 61.91 61.98
C GLU A 249 25.31 62.95 61.56
N ILE A 250 25.12 63.60 60.41
CA ILE A 250 26.00 64.69 59.94
C ILE A 250 26.06 65.82 60.98
N GLN A 251 24.93 66.23 61.56
CA GLN A 251 24.92 67.24 62.62
C GLN A 251 25.69 66.81 63.87
N ARG A 252 25.65 65.52 64.24
CA ARG A 252 26.44 65.01 65.37
C ARG A 252 27.93 65.03 65.05
N GLU A 253 28.33 64.66 63.84
CA GLU A 253 29.73 64.71 63.39
C GLU A 253 30.27 66.14 63.32
N GLN A 254 29.52 67.09 62.75
CA GLN A 254 29.89 68.51 62.74
C GLN A 254 30.07 69.06 64.16
N ARG A 255 29.19 68.70 65.10
CA ARG A 255 29.34 69.09 66.52
C ARG A 255 30.55 68.45 67.21
N LYS A 256 31.03 67.30 66.74
CA LYS A 256 32.29 66.71 67.23
C LYS A 256 33.48 67.45 66.63
N GLN A 257 33.48 67.69 65.31
CA GLN A 257 34.55 68.43 64.62
C GLN A 257 34.76 69.83 65.20
N ILE A 258 33.68 70.59 65.48
CA ILE A 258 33.76 71.90 66.11
C ILE A 258 34.40 71.81 67.51
N ARG A 259 34.05 70.79 68.30
CA ARG A 259 34.66 70.58 69.62
C ARG A 259 36.14 70.23 69.53
N ASP A 260 36.52 69.38 68.57
CA ASP A 260 37.91 68.98 68.34
C ASP A 260 38.76 70.15 67.80
N GLU A 261 38.19 71.04 66.98
CA GLU A 261 38.83 72.29 66.56
C GLU A 261 39.00 73.27 67.73
N GLN A 262 37.99 73.42 68.60
CA GLN A 262 38.10 74.27 69.79
C GLN A 262 39.21 73.77 70.74
N LEU A 263 39.29 72.46 70.97
CA LEU A 263 40.37 71.84 71.74
C LEU A 263 41.75 72.08 71.10
N ARG A 264 41.86 71.92 69.78
CA ARG A 264 43.10 72.23 69.04
C ARG A 264 43.50 73.70 69.15
N GLN A 265 42.56 74.63 69.01
CA GLN A 265 42.82 76.07 69.17
C GLN A 265 43.25 76.42 70.60
N GLN A 266 42.67 75.78 71.62
CA GLN A 266 43.12 75.97 73.01
C GLN A 266 44.55 75.45 73.22
N HIS A 267 44.91 74.31 72.62
CA HIS A 267 46.28 73.80 72.65
C HIS A 267 47.25 74.75 71.95
N LEU A 268 46.93 75.22 70.74
CA LEU A 268 47.78 76.18 70.00
C LEU A 268 47.96 77.50 70.76
N LYS A 269 46.92 78.01 71.44
CA LYS A 269 47.04 79.21 72.27
C LYS A 269 48.02 79.01 73.42
N LYS A 270 47.97 77.86 74.10
CA LYS A 270 48.91 77.54 75.18
C LYS A 270 50.35 77.43 74.66
N GLU A 271 50.56 76.77 73.52
CA GLU A 271 51.88 76.68 72.88
C GLU A 271 52.42 78.06 72.48
N ASN A 272 51.58 78.93 71.91
CA ASN A 272 51.99 80.29 71.56
C ASN A 272 52.32 81.13 72.81
N ASP A 273 51.53 81.04 73.88
CA ASP A 273 51.83 81.74 75.15
C ASP A 273 53.17 81.28 75.76
N GLU A 274 53.51 79.99 75.60
CA GLU A 274 54.81 79.44 76.03
C GLU A 274 55.97 79.95 75.16
N ILE A 275 55.78 80.03 73.83
CA ILE A 275 56.77 80.58 72.89
C ILE A 275 56.99 82.08 73.13
N GLU A 276 55.93 82.85 73.41
CA GLU A 276 56.04 84.28 73.73
C GLU A 276 56.82 84.50 75.04
N LYS A 277 56.55 83.72 76.08
CA LYS A 277 57.33 83.78 77.33
C LYS A 277 58.80 83.41 77.12
N ALA A 278 59.08 82.40 76.28
CA ALA A 278 60.45 82.02 75.94
C ALA A 278 61.18 83.13 75.17
N THR A 279 60.53 83.72 74.16
CA THR A 279 61.11 84.82 73.37
C THR A 279 61.33 86.08 74.19
N GLU A 280 60.43 86.42 75.12
CA GLU A 280 60.67 87.49 76.09
C GLU A 280 61.90 87.23 76.95
N PHE A 281 62.07 86.01 77.46
CA PHE A 281 63.23 85.64 78.27
C PHE A 281 64.54 85.79 77.47
N TYR A 282 64.57 85.28 76.23
CA TYR A 282 65.73 85.46 75.34
C TYR A 282 65.98 86.92 74.97
N SER A 283 64.94 87.75 74.77
CA SER A 283 65.10 89.18 74.50
C SER A 283 65.73 89.94 75.68
N LYS A 284 65.31 89.60 76.91
CA LYS A 284 65.88 90.16 78.15
C LYS A 284 67.33 89.72 78.33
N ALA A 285 67.65 88.45 78.05
CA ALA A 285 69.01 87.93 78.09
C ALA A 285 69.92 88.62 77.05
N LYS A 286 69.45 88.78 75.80
CA LYS A 286 70.18 89.47 74.73
C LYS A 286 70.47 90.93 75.08
N LYS A 287 69.48 91.67 75.60
CA LYS A 287 69.68 93.05 76.10
C LYS A 287 70.74 93.11 77.20
N ARG A 288 70.77 92.12 78.10
CA ARG A 288 71.78 92.02 79.17
C ARG A 288 73.19 91.80 78.60
N ILE A 289 73.33 90.92 77.62
CA ILE A 289 74.59 90.67 76.92
C ILE A 289 75.06 91.92 76.16
N ASP A 290 74.17 92.61 75.45
CA ASP A 290 74.51 93.84 74.72
C ASP A 290 74.95 94.97 75.66
N CYS A 291 74.33 95.11 76.84
CA CYS A 291 74.80 96.05 77.87
C CYS A 291 76.20 95.69 78.37
N MET A 292 76.48 94.41 78.64
CA MET A 292 77.82 93.95 79.05
C MET A 292 78.86 94.20 77.95
N MET A 293 78.52 93.96 76.69
CA MET A 293 79.39 94.23 75.53
C MET A 293 79.72 95.72 75.41
N LYS A 294 78.73 96.60 75.57
CA LYS A 294 78.94 98.06 75.55
C LYS A 294 79.80 98.57 76.71
N ILE A 295 79.71 97.96 77.89
CA ILE A 295 80.58 98.27 79.03
C ILE A 295 82.02 97.87 78.71
N LYS A 296 82.24 96.63 78.24
CA LYS A 296 83.58 96.17 77.81
C LYS A 296 84.17 97.03 76.69
N GLU A 297 83.36 97.47 75.73
CA GLU A 297 83.84 98.33 74.63
C GLU A 297 84.29 99.71 75.12
N LYS A 298 83.63 100.25 76.17
CA LYS A 298 84.07 101.48 76.84
C LYS A 298 85.38 101.27 77.61
N GLU A 299 85.50 100.19 78.37
CA GLU A 299 86.75 99.84 79.09
C GLU A 299 87.93 99.72 78.10
N MET A 300 87.76 99.01 76.98
CA MET A 300 88.79 98.89 75.94
C MET A 300 89.14 100.23 75.27
N ARG A 301 88.19 101.18 75.17
CA ARG A 301 88.47 102.55 74.68
C ARG A 301 89.28 103.35 75.69
N ASP A 302 88.95 103.28 76.97
CA ASP A 302 89.65 104.00 78.03
C ASP A 302 91.08 103.47 78.23
N GLU A 303 91.30 102.15 78.13
CA GLU A 303 92.63 101.54 78.10
C GLU A 303 93.48 102.01 76.90
N ARG A 304 92.87 102.17 75.71
CA ARG A 304 93.58 102.73 74.54
C ARG A 304 93.97 104.19 74.74
N ILE A 305 93.14 104.99 75.41
CA ILE A 305 93.45 106.39 75.73
C ILE A 305 94.59 106.45 76.77
N ALA A 306 94.56 105.61 77.80
CA ALA A 306 95.64 105.50 78.79
C ALA A 306 96.97 105.06 78.17
N ASN A 307 96.94 104.11 77.23
CA ASN A 307 98.12 103.68 76.49
C ASN A 307 98.68 104.78 75.58
N ARG A 308 97.84 105.60 74.94
CA ARG A 308 98.29 106.77 74.16
C ARG A 308 98.94 107.84 75.04
N LEU A 309 98.42 108.09 76.23
CA LEU A 309 99.02 109.01 77.21
C LEU A 309 100.39 108.52 77.73
N ASN A 310 100.53 107.21 77.98
CA ASN A 310 101.81 106.61 78.36
C ASN A 310 102.82 106.61 77.20
N ALA A 311 102.38 106.41 75.95
CA ALA A 311 103.23 106.53 74.78
C ALA A 311 103.71 107.98 74.55
N ALA A 312 102.84 108.98 74.77
CA ALA A 312 103.22 110.39 74.69
C ALA A 312 104.25 110.80 75.77
N ARG A 313 104.12 110.29 77.01
CA ARG A 313 105.14 110.48 78.06
C ARG A 313 106.48 109.83 77.70
N LYS A 314 106.47 108.64 77.08
CA LYS A 314 107.71 107.98 76.59
C LYS A 314 108.35 108.73 75.43
N ALA A 315 107.56 109.26 74.49
CA ALA A 315 108.05 110.07 73.37
C ALA A 315 108.68 111.41 73.82
N ALA A 316 108.15 112.04 74.87
CA ALA A 316 108.74 113.23 75.48
C ALA A 316 110.09 112.93 76.17
N ALA A 317 110.25 111.75 76.79
CA ALA A 317 111.54 111.32 77.35
C ALA A 317 112.55 110.90 76.26
N GLU A 318 112.07 110.40 75.13
CA GLU A 318 112.92 109.99 74.00
C GLU A 318 113.45 111.19 73.19
N GLN A 319 112.73 112.31 73.13
CA GLN A 319 113.25 113.58 72.58
C GLN A 319 114.45 114.12 73.38
N VAL A 320 114.40 114.07 74.72
CA VAL A 320 115.52 114.47 75.60
C VAL A 320 116.75 113.54 75.44
N ASN A 321 116.54 112.27 75.05
CA ASN A 321 117.63 111.33 74.74
C ASN A 321 118.18 111.49 73.32
N ARG A 322 117.36 111.88 72.33
CA ARG A 322 117.82 112.08 70.94
C ARG A 322 118.74 113.29 70.80
N GLU A 323 118.53 114.35 71.58
CA GLU A 323 119.45 115.50 71.64
C GLU A 323 120.84 115.10 72.20
N LYS A 324 120.93 114.12 73.11
CA LYS A 324 122.21 113.58 73.64
C LYS A 324 122.90 112.61 72.68
N ILE A 325 122.13 111.85 71.87
CA ILE A 325 122.67 110.86 70.93
C ILE A 325 123.19 111.52 69.63
N GLN A 326 122.64 112.67 69.22
CA GLN A 326 123.17 113.44 68.09
C GLN A 326 124.55 114.05 68.37
N GLU A 327 124.92 114.27 69.62
CA GLU A 327 126.29 114.63 70.02
C GLU A 327 127.28 113.45 69.89
N GLU A 328 126.83 112.18 69.92
CA GLU A 328 127.67 110.98 69.83
C GLU A 328 127.86 110.44 68.40
N ILE A 329 126.89 110.61 67.51
CA ILE A 329 126.91 109.99 66.16
C ILE A 329 127.88 110.68 65.19
N THR A 330 128.24 111.95 65.44
CA THR A 330 129.36 112.61 64.74
C THR A 330 130.70 111.90 64.98
N ALA A 331 130.84 111.09 66.05
CA ALA A 331 132.07 110.35 66.34
C ALA A 331 132.20 108.99 65.60
N ARG A 332 131.12 108.41 65.03
CA ARG A 332 131.10 107.00 64.55
C ARG A 332 131.27 106.79 63.04
N ALA A 333 131.07 107.80 62.22
CA ALA A 333 131.16 107.70 60.74
C ALA A 333 132.59 107.43 60.20
N VAL A 334 133.59 107.34 61.08
CA VAL A 334 135.00 107.08 60.73
C VAL A 334 135.28 105.58 60.46
N ALA A 335 134.41 104.64 60.84
CA ALA A 335 134.75 103.21 60.92
C ALA A 335 134.27 102.27 59.78
N GLU A 336 133.33 102.64 58.91
CA GLU A 336 132.54 101.65 58.13
C GLU A 336 133.04 101.34 56.69
N ARG A 337 134.25 101.77 56.31
CA ARG A 337 134.72 101.70 54.91
C ARG A 337 135.34 100.35 54.49
N GLU A 338 135.43 99.35 55.35
CA GLU A 338 136.36 98.22 55.18
C GLU A 338 135.75 96.85 54.77
N ALA A 339 134.42 96.66 54.68
CA ALA A 339 133.81 95.30 54.71
C ALA A 339 133.35 94.64 53.37
N VAL A 340 133.37 95.31 52.22
CA VAL A 340 132.52 94.93 51.04
C VAL A 340 133.07 93.81 50.10
N GLU A 341 134.30 93.33 50.22
CA GLU A 341 134.99 92.60 49.13
C GLU A 341 134.67 91.09 48.89
N LYS A 342 133.92 90.36 49.73
CA LYS A 342 134.04 88.86 49.77
C LYS A 342 133.08 87.96 48.95
N ALA A 343 132.07 88.42 48.20
CA ALA A 343 130.88 87.57 47.92
C ALA A 343 130.57 87.01 46.48
N LYS A 344 131.43 87.03 45.45
CA LYS A 344 130.98 86.87 44.03
C LYS A 344 131.11 85.51 43.28
N VAL A 345 131.52 84.37 43.85
CA VAL A 345 132.12 83.26 43.04
C VAL A 345 131.29 81.97 42.72
N GLU A 346 130.18 81.61 43.37
CA GLU A 346 129.71 80.19 43.39
C GLU A 346 128.59 79.69 42.41
N ALA A 347 127.90 80.52 41.61
CA ALA A 347 126.56 80.19 41.06
C ALA A 347 126.39 79.39 39.72
N LYS A 348 127.40 78.76 39.10
CA LYS A 348 127.33 78.37 37.65
C LYS A 348 126.95 76.91 37.24
N ARG A 349 126.75 75.91 38.11
CA ARG A 349 126.85 74.45 37.72
C ARG A 349 125.56 73.61 37.48
N ALA A 350 124.33 74.08 37.70
CA ALA A 350 123.15 73.17 37.88
C ALA A 350 122.22 72.88 36.66
N SER A 351 122.44 73.41 35.45
CA SER A 351 121.38 73.57 34.43
C SER A 351 121.17 72.46 33.35
N GLU A 352 121.97 71.38 33.23
CA GLU A 352 122.07 70.59 31.97
C GLU A 352 121.24 69.27 31.84
N ALA A 353 120.56 68.74 32.87
CA ALA A 353 120.08 67.34 32.88
C ALA A 353 118.68 67.01 32.29
N GLN A 354 117.79 67.98 32.05
CA GLN A 354 116.34 67.71 31.83
C GLN A 354 115.90 67.30 30.41
N ALA A 355 116.70 67.43 29.34
CA ALA A 355 116.21 67.40 27.94
C ALA A 355 116.03 66.00 27.26
N ARG A 356 116.08 64.85 27.97
CA ARG A 356 116.13 63.50 27.33
C ARG A 356 114.81 62.72 27.23
N GLU A 357 113.76 63.03 27.99
CA GLU A 357 112.57 62.16 28.13
C GLU A 357 111.54 62.24 26.98
N ASP A 358 111.46 63.35 26.24
CA ASP A 358 110.33 63.63 25.31
C ASP A 358 110.24 62.74 24.03
N ARG A 359 111.26 61.92 23.70
CA ARG A 359 111.32 61.19 22.41
C ARG A 359 110.51 59.89 22.31
N ILE A 360 109.96 59.37 23.41
CA ILE A 360 109.38 58.00 23.47
C ILE A 360 107.91 57.93 23.03
N GLU A 361 107.17 59.04 23.07
CA GLU A 361 105.71 59.01 22.92
C GLU A 361 105.19 58.89 21.48
N ASP A 362 105.97 59.28 20.47
CA ASP A 362 105.54 59.28 19.05
C ASP A 362 105.29 57.88 18.46
N ARG A 363 105.82 56.80 19.07
CA ARG A 363 105.63 55.39 18.62
C ARG A 363 104.18 54.91 18.77
N LYS A 364 103.38 55.54 19.65
CA LYS A 364 102.01 55.13 20.00
C LYS A 364 101.02 55.17 18.83
N ARG A 365 101.19 56.04 17.83
CA ARG A 365 100.16 56.20 16.78
C ARG A 365 100.22 55.17 15.64
N TYR A 366 101.28 54.36 15.55
CA TYR A 366 101.46 53.39 14.48
C TYR A 366 100.57 52.13 14.61
N LEU A 367 100.11 51.79 15.83
CA LEU A 367 99.42 50.52 16.15
C LEU A 367 97.92 50.49 15.83
N GLU A 368 97.28 51.63 15.59
CA GLU A 368 95.84 51.67 15.20
C GLU A 368 95.59 51.02 13.82
N ARG A 369 96.67 50.86 13.03
CA ARG A 369 96.72 50.15 11.75
C ARG A 369 96.37 48.64 11.84
N LEU A 370 96.20 48.09 13.06
CA LEU A 370 95.76 46.72 13.35
C LEU A 370 94.23 46.50 13.20
N GLU A 371 93.48 47.57 12.90
CA GLU A 371 92.29 47.63 12.05
C GLU A 371 91.59 46.30 11.65
N ARG A 372 92.28 45.43 10.95
CA ARG A 372 91.62 44.49 10.04
C ARG A 372 91.17 43.19 10.70
N GLU A 373 91.63 42.92 11.92
CA GLU A 373 91.51 41.59 12.51
C GLU A 373 90.10 41.16 12.91
N LYS A 374 89.17 42.06 13.24
CA LYS A 374 87.89 41.65 13.84
C LYS A 374 86.71 41.50 12.89
N LEU A 375 86.89 41.80 11.60
CA LEU A 375 85.91 41.41 10.58
C LEU A 375 85.71 39.87 10.52
N VAL A 376 86.74 39.11 10.92
CA VAL A 376 86.70 37.64 11.09
C VAL A 376 85.77 37.21 12.23
N GLU A 377 85.67 37.99 13.31
CA GLU A 377 84.83 37.61 14.47
C GLU A 377 83.33 37.53 14.12
N ASN A 378 82.88 38.22 13.08
CA ASN A 378 81.46 38.25 12.71
C ASN A 378 81.01 37.04 11.89
N GLU A 379 81.91 36.34 11.19
CA GLU A 379 81.60 35.08 10.50
C GLU A 379 81.47 33.90 11.48
N ILE A 380 82.28 33.89 12.54
CA ILE A 380 82.24 32.87 13.59
C ILE A 380 80.86 32.83 14.29
N LYS A 381 80.27 34.00 14.56
CA LYS A 381 78.97 34.11 15.24
C LYS A 381 77.80 33.51 14.45
N ARG A 382 77.83 33.54 13.12
CA ARG A 382 76.80 32.90 12.27
C ARG A 382 76.87 31.38 12.34
N TRP A 383 78.09 30.83 12.48
CA TRP A 383 78.30 29.39 12.60
C TRP A 383 77.84 28.82 13.95
N GLU A 384 78.07 29.55 15.05
CA GLU A 384 77.60 29.16 16.39
C GLU A 384 76.06 29.04 16.49
N MET A 385 75.33 29.88 15.76
CA MET A 385 73.86 29.91 15.80
C MET A 385 73.23 28.65 15.18
N LEU A 386 73.80 28.12 14.10
CA LEU A 386 73.34 26.89 13.43
C LEU A 386 73.62 25.64 14.28
N ASN A 387 74.73 25.61 15.01
CA ASN A 387 75.06 24.49 15.88
C ASN A 387 74.20 24.43 17.15
N ARG A 388 73.79 25.58 17.71
CA ARG A 388 72.85 25.61 18.85
C ARG A 388 71.50 24.95 18.55
N ILE A 389 70.96 25.13 17.34
CA ILE A 389 69.69 24.51 16.95
C ILE A 389 69.84 22.99 16.85
N LYS A 390 70.93 22.54 16.20
CA LYS A 390 71.23 21.11 16.03
C LYS A 390 71.47 20.39 17.37
N THR A 391 72.13 21.06 18.32
CA THR A 391 72.35 20.49 19.67
C THR A 391 71.09 20.45 20.51
N ALA A 392 70.16 21.39 20.34
CA ALA A 392 68.89 21.36 21.06
C ALA A 392 68.00 20.18 20.64
N GLU A 393 67.97 19.85 19.35
CA GLU A 393 67.24 18.68 18.83
C GLU A 393 67.79 17.37 19.40
N VAL A 394 69.12 17.21 19.44
CA VAL A 394 69.78 16.03 20.03
C VAL A 394 69.53 15.92 21.54
N MET A 395 69.51 17.03 22.27
CA MET A 395 69.18 17.04 23.71
C MET A 395 67.74 16.57 23.98
N GLN A 396 66.78 16.93 23.13
CA GLN A 396 65.41 16.45 23.28
C GLN A 396 65.30 14.93 23.08
N GLU A 397 66.03 14.38 22.11
CA GLU A 397 66.07 12.92 21.89
C GLU A 397 66.70 12.18 23.09
N TYR A 398 67.79 12.73 23.64
CA TYR A 398 68.46 12.17 24.82
C TYR A 398 67.56 12.16 26.07
N ASP A 399 66.82 13.24 26.33
CA ASP A 399 65.93 13.31 27.50
C ASP A 399 64.77 12.31 27.43
N VAL A 400 64.26 12.02 26.22
CA VAL A 400 63.25 10.98 26.01
C VAL A 400 63.82 9.59 26.32
N GLN A 401 65.07 9.31 25.94
CA GLN A 401 65.75 8.06 26.28
C GLN A 401 66.00 7.94 27.78
N LYS A 402 66.48 9.00 28.43
CA LYS A 402 66.77 9.00 29.87
C LYS A 402 65.53 8.75 30.73
N ARG A 403 64.35 9.18 30.28
CA ARG A 403 63.06 8.87 30.94
C ARG A 403 62.71 7.39 30.84
N LYS A 404 62.98 6.72 29.72
CA LYS A 404 62.78 5.27 29.58
C LYS A 404 63.71 4.47 30.49
N ASP A 405 64.98 4.86 30.58
CA ASP A 405 65.97 4.19 31.43
C ASP A 405 65.68 4.35 32.93
N LYS A 406 65.21 5.52 33.36
CA LYS A 406 64.75 5.71 34.75
C LYS A 406 63.57 4.81 35.10
N TRP A 407 62.62 4.64 34.18
CA TRP A 407 61.48 3.75 34.39
C TRP A 407 61.92 2.28 34.48
N ALA A 408 62.90 1.87 33.68
CA ALA A 408 63.49 0.54 33.77
C ALA A 408 64.22 0.30 35.11
N LYS A 409 64.95 1.30 35.63
CA LYS A 409 65.61 1.21 36.96
C LYS A 409 64.62 1.16 38.12
N ILE A 410 63.48 1.86 38.03
CA ILE A 410 62.41 1.78 39.04
C ILE A 410 61.80 0.36 39.06
N LEU A 411 61.70 -0.31 37.91
CA LEU A 411 61.24 -1.69 37.83
C LEU A 411 62.26 -2.70 38.37
N GLN A 412 63.56 -2.50 38.14
CA GLN A 412 64.62 -3.37 38.67
C GLN A 412 64.80 -3.21 40.18
N TYR A 413 64.83 -1.99 40.71
CA TYR A 413 64.96 -1.75 42.14
C TYR A 413 63.75 -2.28 42.94
N ARG A 414 62.55 -2.27 42.34
CA ARG A 414 61.36 -2.89 42.93
C ARG A 414 61.45 -4.43 42.98
N LYS A 415 62.17 -5.07 42.04
CA LYS A 415 62.46 -6.50 42.10
C LYS A 415 63.50 -6.82 43.19
N GLU A 416 64.57 -6.04 43.27
CA GLU A 416 65.65 -6.25 44.25
C GLU A 416 65.21 -6.04 45.70
N LEU A 417 64.30 -5.09 45.98
CA LEU A 417 63.75 -4.90 47.33
C LEU A 417 62.78 -6.02 47.77
N LEU A 418 62.13 -6.71 46.84
CA LEU A 418 61.29 -7.88 47.15
C LEU A 418 62.13 -9.12 47.52
N GLU A 419 63.42 -9.15 47.17
CA GLU A 419 64.37 -10.22 47.52
C GLU A 419 65.16 -9.95 48.82
N GLN A 420 64.99 -8.77 49.44
CA GLN A 420 65.63 -8.41 50.71
C GLN A 420 64.65 -8.20 51.89
N MET A 421 63.37 -8.57 51.69
CA MET A 421 62.58 -9.19 52.77
C MET A 421 62.99 -10.65 52.91
#